data_AF-A0A183PVT3-F1
#
_entry.id   AF-A0A183PVT3-F1
#
_cell.length_a   1.000
_cell.length_b   1.000
_cell.length_c   1.000
_cell.angle_alpha   90.00
_cell.angle_beta   90.00
_cell.angle_gamma   90.00
#
_symmetry.space_group_name_H-M   'P 1'
#
loop_
_entity.id
_entity.type
_entity.pdbx_description
1 polymer ?
#
loop_
_entity_poly.entity_id
_entity_poly.type
_entity_poly.pdbx_seq_one_letter_code
_entity_poly.pdbx_strand_id
1 'polypeptide(L)' 'MFDLLCQYCDLDPSKTIMVGDNLYTDIAFGNKFGLHTVCVLTGVTNQTLVDKVNCSPEDELFRPKYVLQSVTDILNILKE' A
#
# COMPACT_ATOMS: atom_id res chain seq x y z
N MET A 1 -5.87 12.03 -10.30
CA MET A 1 -6.71 10.79 -10.19
C MET A 1 -7.15 10.63 -8.74
N PHE A 2 -6.22 10.47 -7.80
CA PHE A 2 -6.57 10.49 -6.37
C PHE A 2 -7.20 11.83 -5.93
N ASP A 3 -6.74 12.94 -6.51
CA ASP A 3 -7.28 14.29 -6.25
C ASP A 3 -8.80 14.38 -6.52
N LEU A 4 -9.30 13.60 -7.48
CA LEU A 4 -10.72 13.52 -7.78
C LEU A 4 -11.48 12.81 -6.65
N LEU A 5 -10.92 11.72 -6.11
CA LEU A 5 -11.49 11.02 -4.97
C LEU A 5 -11.51 11.93 -3.73
N CYS A 6 -10.44 12.70 -3.48
CA CYS A 6 -10.42 13.69 -2.39
C CYS A 6 -11.56 14.71 -2.54
N GLN A 7 -11.84 15.19 -3.76
CA GLN A 7 -12.91 16.16 -4.01
C GLN A 7 -14.32 15.59 -3.76
N TYR A 8 -14.58 14.34 -4.11
CA TYR A 8 -15.91 13.74 -3.98
C TYR A 8 -16.15 13.04 -2.64
N CYS A 9 -15.09 12.60 -1.96
CA CYS A 9 -15.19 11.75 -0.78
C CYS A 9 -14.59 12.37 0.48
N ASP A 10 -14.13 13.63 0.44
CA ASP A 10 -13.52 14.36 1.56
C ASP A 10 -12.43 13.55 2.28
N LEU A 11 -11.49 13.01 1.48
CA LEU A 11 -10.41 12.16 1.97
C LEU A 11 -9.15 12.98 2.29
N ASP A 12 -8.64 12.83 3.51
CA ASP A 12 -7.33 13.31 3.94
C ASP A 12 -6.27 12.22 3.61
N PRO A 13 -5.31 12.49 2.69
CA PRO A 13 -4.29 11.50 2.31
C PRO A 13 -3.50 10.99 3.51
N SER A 14 -3.22 11.86 4.50
CA SER A 14 -2.44 11.51 5.68
C SER A 14 -3.16 10.54 6.62
N LYS A 15 -4.49 10.43 6.49
CA LYS A 15 -5.35 9.50 7.24
C LYS A 15 -5.89 8.37 6.37
N THR A 16 -5.45 8.26 5.12
CA THR A 16 -5.94 7.28 4.15
C THR A 16 -4.88 6.22 3.88
N ILE A 17 -5.32 4.96 3.76
CA ILE A 17 -4.47 3.81 3.49
C ILE A 17 -4.84 3.16 2.16
N MET A 18 -3.86 2.96 1.29
CA MET A 18 -3.97 2.19 0.05
C MET A 18 -3.61 0.73 0.34
N VAL A 19 -4.54 -0.18 0.08
CA VAL A 19 -4.36 -1.62 0.24
C VAL A 19 -4.40 -2.26 -1.14
N GLY A 20 -3.39 -3.05 -1.49
CA GLY A 20 -3.33 -3.74 -2.78
C GLY A 20 -2.29 -4.86 -2.81
N ASP A 21 -2.26 -5.61 -3.91
CA ASP A 21 -1.41 -6.80 -4.06
C ASP A 21 -0.25 -6.59 -5.03
N ASN A 22 -0.12 -5.41 -5.66
CA ASN A 22 0.93 -5.13 -6.63
C ASN A 22 1.73 -3.86 -6.28
N LEU A 23 3.04 -4.04 -6.11
CA LEU A 23 3.96 -2.96 -5.73
C LEU A 23 4.03 -1.82 -6.76
N TYR A 24 4.00 -2.16 -8.05
CA TYR A 24 4.22 -1.18 -9.13
C TYR A 24 2.95 -0.40 -9.49
N THR A 25 1.78 -0.84 -9.01
CA THR A 25 0.51 -0.15 -9.23
C THR A 25 -0.03 0.42 -7.94
N ASP A 26 -0.40 -0.41 -6.97
CA ASP A 26 -1.15 0.02 -5.80
C ASP A 26 -0.25 0.76 -4.82
N ILE A 27 0.92 0.17 -4.52
CA ILE A 27 1.87 0.76 -3.57
C ILE A 27 2.52 2.01 -4.18
N ALA A 28 2.92 1.94 -5.45
CA ALA A 28 3.40 3.10 -6.20
C ALA A 28 2.39 4.25 -6.20
N PHE A 29 1.11 3.94 -6.42
CA PHE A 29 0.03 4.93 -6.38
C PHE A 29 -0.12 5.52 -4.98
N GLY A 30 -0.18 4.67 -3.95
CA GLY A 30 -0.27 5.07 -2.55
C GLY A 30 0.84 6.06 -2.16
N ASN A 31 2.09 5.64 -2.37
CA ASN A 31 3.27 6.44 -2.04
C ASN A 31 3.32 7.75 -2.84
N LYS A 32 2.99 7.72 -4.14
CA LYS A 32 2.96 8.92 -4.99
C LYS A 32 1.99 9.99 -4.49
N PHE A 33 0.87 9.60 -3.90
CA PHE A 33 -0.15 10.51 -3.37
C PHE A 33 -0.04 10.73 -1.85
N GLY A 34 1.04 10.26 -1.21
CA GLY A 34 1.29 10.49 0.22
C GLY A 34 0.38 9.69 1.16
N LEU A 35 -0.17 8.58 0.68
CA LEU A 35 -1.02 7.67 1.45
C LEU A 35 -0.16 6.73 2.30
N HIS A 36 -0.73 6.15 3.35
CA HIS A 36 -0.17 4.93 3.92
C HIS A 36 -0.39 3.75 2.96
N THR A 37 0.52 2.78 2.97
CA THR A 37 0.47 1.65 2.02
C THR A 37 0.54 0.30 2.74
N VAL A 38 -0.31 -0.63 2.31
CA VAL A 38 -0.31 -2.02 2.77
C VAL A 38 -0.29 -2.92 1.55
N CYS A 39 0.75 -3.75 1.43
CA CYS A 39 0.77 -4.82 0.45
C CYS A 39 0.21 -6.10 1.06
N VAL A 40 -0.78 -6.72 0.41
CA VAL A 40 -1.26 -8.06 0.76
C VAL A 40 -0.61 -9.10 -0.17
N LEU A 41 -0.29 -10.27 0.36
CA LEU A 41 0.42 -11.34 -0.38
C LEU A 41 -0.52 -12.40 -1.00
N THR A 42 -1.80 -12.05 -1.19
CA THR A 42 -2.79 -12.94 -1.80
C THR A 42 -2.83 -12.89 -3.33
N GLY A 43 -2.04 -12.01 -3.95
CA GLY A 43 -2.13 -11.72 -5.39
C GLY A 43 -0.78 -11.75 -6.10
N VAL A 44 -0.46 -10.68 -6.85
CA VAL A 44 0.70 -10.62 -7.76
C VAL A 44 2.04 -10.58 -7.01
N THR A 45 2.10 -9.87 -5.89
CA THR A 45 3.34 -9.69 -5.12
C THR A 45 3.61 -10.86 -4.19
N ASN A 46 4.89 -11.17 -3.97
CA ASN A 46 5.37 -12.13 -2.98
C ASN A 46 6.47 -11.51 -2.11
N GLN A 47 6.84 -12.21 -1.03
CA GLN A 47 7.83 -11.72 -0.06
C GLN A 47 9.20 -11.43 -0.69
N THR A 48 9.66 -12.26 -1.62
CA THR A 48 10.95 -12.06 -2.30
C THR A 48 10.99 -10.74 -3.08
N LEU A 49 9.89 -10.37 -3.74
CA LEU A 49 9.80 -9.10 -4.46
C LEU A 49 9.76 -7.90 -3.50
N VAL A 50 9.05 -8.02 -2.37
CA VAL A 50 9.04 -7.02 -1.30
C VAL A 50 10.45 -6.79 -0.76
N ASP A 51 11.18 -7.86 -0.45
CA ASP A 51 12.53 -7.77 0.09
C ASP A 51 13.48 -7.09 -0.91
N LYS A 52 13.32 -7.38 -2.20
CA LYS A 52 14.09 -6.76 -3.28
C LYS A 52 13.90 -5.25 -3.31
N VAL A 53 12.65 -4.76 -3.36
CA VAL A 53 12.39 -3.30 -3.42
C VAL A 53 12.83 -2.57 -2.16
N ASN A 54 12.83 -3.25 -1.01
CA ASN A 54 13.28 -2.68 0.26
C ASN A 54 14.81 -2.51 0.33
N CYS A 55 15.58 -3.23 -0.48
CA CYS A 55 17.05 -3.15 -0.49
C CYS A 55 17.60 -2.07 -1.43
N SER A 56 16.86 -1.66 -2.46
CA SER A 56 17.35 -0.72 -3.49
C SER A 56 16.81 0.69 -3.30
N PRO A 57 17.65 1.72 -3.09
CA PRO A 57 17.20 3.11 -2.92
C PRO A 57 16.34 3.61 -4.08
N GLU A 58 16.62 3.19 -5.31
CA GLU A 58 15.84 3.55 -6.50
C GLU A 58 14.38 3.04 -6.48
N ASP A 59 14.08 2.03 -5.66
CA ASP A 59 12.75 1.43 -5.56
C ASP A 59 11.89 2.03 -4.44
N GLU A 60 12.30 3.15 -3.83
CA GLU A 60 11.58 3.79 -2.71
C GLU A 60 10.08 3.97 -2.98
N LEU A 61 9.71 4.33 -4.21
CA LEU A 61 8.31 4.50 -4.62
C LEU A 61 7.49 3.20 -4.52
N PHE A 62 8.11 2.04 -4.63
CA PHE A 62 7.44 0.73 -4.65
C PHE A 62 7.43 0.04 -3.29
N ARG A 63 8.04 0.64 -2.26
CA ARG A 63 8.14 0.05 -0.92
C ARG A 63 6.83 0.19 -0.17
N PRO A 64 6.20 -0.92 0.25
CA PRO A 64 5.01 -0.84 1.08
C PRO A 64 5.40 -0.49 2.51
N LYS A 65 4.59 0.35 3.18
CA LYS A 65 4.80 0.68 4.59
C LYS A 65 4.54 -0.53 5.50
N TYR A 66 3.55 -1.34 5.15
CA TYR A 66 3.20 -2.57 5.86
C TYR A 66 2.96 -3.72 4.86
N VAL A 67 3.17 -4.94 5.32
CA VAL A 67 2.95 -6.16 4.53
C VAL A 67 2.11 -7.12 5.37
N LEU A 68 1.02 -7.61 4.80
CA LEU A 68 0.10 -8.56 5.43
C LEU A 68 -0.06 -9.81 4.56
N GLN A 69 -0.43 -10.94 5.15
CA GLN A 69 -0.68 -12.14 4.37
C GLN A 69 -1.98 -12.00 3.58
N SER A 70 -3.00 -11.38 4.17
CA SER A 70 -4.30 -11.14 3.56
C SER A 70 -4.97 -9.89 4.09
N VAL A 71 -5.97 -9.38 3.37
CA VAL A 71 -6.86 -8.30 3.84
C VAL A 71 -7.58 -8.67 5.15
N THR A 72 -7.82 -9.97 5.40
CA THR A 72 -8.43 -10.46 6.65
C THR A 72 -7.60 -10.09 7.88
N ASP A 73 -6.28 -9.97 7.74
CA ASP A 73 -5.39 -9.61 8.85
C ASP A 73 -5.69 -8.21 9.38
N ILE A 74 -6.22 -7.31 8.55
CA ILE A 74 -6.66 -5.98 8.97
C ILE A 74 -7.79 -6.10 10.01
N LEU A 75 -8.76 -7.00 9.77
CA LEU A 75 -9.85 -7.23 10.71
C LEU A 75 -9.38 -7.83 12.03
N ASN A 76 -8.30 -8.62 12.00
CA ASN A 76 -7.72 -9.19 13.22
C ASN A 76 -7.03 -8.11 14.04
N ILE A 77 -6.28 -7.21 13.39
CA ILE A 77 -5.61 -6.08 14.05
C ILE A 77 -6.61 -5.10 14.67
N LEU A 78 -7.73 -4.81 14.00
CA LEU A 78 -8.73 -3.86 14.50
C LEU A 78 -9.58 -4.38 15.68
N LYS A 79 -9.53 -5.68 15.95
CA LYS A 79 -10.28 -6.31 17.05
C LYS A 79 -9.49 -6.34 18.36
N GLU A 80 -8.21 -5.99 18.32
CA GLU A 80 -7.36 -5.77 19.50
C GLU A 80 -7.59 -4.35 20.05
#